data_AF-A0AAW3MLK7-F1
#
_entry.id   AF-A0AAW3MLK7-F1
#
_cell.length_a   1.000
_cell.length_b   1.000
_cell.length_c   1.000
_cell.angle_alpha   90.00
_cell.angle_beta   90.00
_cell.angle_gamma   90.00
#
_symmetry.space_group_name_H-M   'P 1'
#
loop_
_entity.id
_entity.type
_entity.pdbx_description
1 polymer ?
#
loop_
_entity_poly.entity_id
_entity_poly.type
_entity_poly.pdbx_seq_one_letter_code
_entity_poly.pdbx_strand_id
1 'polypeptide(L)'
;MSQIPQFGGFDQLAVERAVHALSRSNVRSPLSVERIKVWVKQFVSDEEKTLAWLILRNLIFRTNEQLLSSMRQALKLAALHFLDKTGQRETVAWTDALNGAAGLDFYCGPPSVVLYGMAKPGKSGDLIARAINQRYGITKLFPSDVTVLSENERFIVVDDGTYTGMQLRNFLQSWDQDYSSGRVAIAVGMAHQTACDYLHAQFPEVPLFHGELLTPETCFASLAQKWIESQQWKYDKSPLEVYAEVHERAQPFKDGNEGNGYGNIGALVAFSHGVPDDSIQLLWGVSENWKPLVER
;
A
#
# COMPACT_ATOMS: atom_id res chain seq x y z
N MET A 1 -39.31 -18.23 23.98
CA MET A 1 -38.88 -18.50 22.59
C MET A 1 -38.31 -17.21 22.02
N SER A 2 -36.98 -17.08 22.05
CA SER A 2 -36.27 -15.92 21.52
C SER A 2 -36.14 -16.13 20.01
N GLN A 3 -36.75 -15.23 19.22
CA GLN A 3 -36.56 -15.21 17.78
C GLN A 3 -35.16 -14.70 17.50
N ILE A 4 -34.28 -15.61 17.11
CA ILE A 4 -33.01 -15.27 16.45
C ILE A 4 -33.40 -14.53 15.16
N PRO A 5 -32.96 -13.27 14.96
CA PRO A 5 -33.23 -12.56 13.72
C PRO A 5 -32.62 -13.37 12.58
N GLN A 6 -33.46 -13.79 11.62
CA GLN A 6 -32.97 -14.30 10.35
C GLN A 6 -32.11 -13.20 9.74
N PHE A 7 -30.82 -13.45 9.57
CA PHE A 7 -29.92 -12.57 8.85
C PHE A 7 -30.51 -12.37 7.44
N GLY A 8 -31.00 -11.15 7.18
CA GLY A 8 -31.51 -10.77 5.87
C GLY A 8 -30.43 -11.00 4.83
N GLY A 9 -30.79 -11.63 3.71
CA GLY A 9 -29.85 -11.92 2.64
C GLY A 9 -29.13 -10.66 2.12
N PHE A 10 -28.01 -10.85 1.42
CA PHE A 10 -27.21 -9.78 0.81
C PHE A 10 -28.05 -8.60 0.26
N ASP A 11 -27.93 -7.45 0.90
CA ASP A 11 -28.56 -6.19 0.50
C ASP A 11 -27.58 -5.40 -0.37
N GLN A 12 -27.62 -5.65 -1.68
CA GLN A 12 -26.79 -4.94 -2.65
C GLN A 12 -27.02 -3.43 -2.58
N LEU A 13 -28.26 -2.98 -2.37
CA LEU A 13 -28.57 -1.56 -2.31
C LEU A 13 -27.91 -0.88 -1.11
N ALA A 14 -27.83 -1.57 0.04
CA ALA A 14 -27.07 -1.10 1.19
C ALA A 14 -25.56 -0.99 0.89
N VAL A 15 -24.99 -1.96 0.16
CA VAL A 15 -23.58 -1.92 -0.26
C VAL A 15 -23.32 -0.74 -1.19
N GLU A 16 -24.16 -0.55 -2.20
CA GLU A 16 -24.06 0.58 -3.13
C GLU A 16 -24.15 1.93 -2.41
N ARG A 17 -25.10 2.06 -1.49
CA ARG A 17 -25.25 3.27 -0.66
C ARG A 17 -24.01 3.53 0.17
N ALA A 18 -23.43 2.51 0.79
CA ALA A 18 -22.21 2.63 1.57
C ALA A 18 -21.02 3.06 0.70
N VAL A 19 -20.84 2.46 -0.48
CA VAL A 19 -19.78 2.83 -1.43
C VAL A 19 -19.94 4.29 -1.89
N HIS A 20 -21.15 4.70 -2.27
CA HIS A 20 -21.41 6.08 -2.67
C HIS A 20 -21.20 7.08 -1.52
N ALA A 21 -21.55 6.72 -0.28
CA ALA A 21 -21.32 7.58 0.89
C ALA A 21 -19.82 7.80 1.15
N LEU A 22 -18.98 6.79 0.95
CA LEU A 22 -17.52 6.90 1.08
C LEU A 22 -16.91 7.85 0.03
N SER A 23 -17.43 7.86 -1.19
CA SER A 23 -17.00 8.84 -2.21
C SER A 23 -17.48 10.25 -1.91
N ARG A 24 -18.74 10.42 -1.46
CA ARG A 24 -19.32 11.75 -1.18
C ARG A 24 -18.74 12.44 0.07
N SER A 25 -18.23 11.65 1.02
CA SER A 25 -17.61 12.15 2.25
C SER A 25 -16.13 12.54 2.08
N ASN A 26 -15.61 12.54 0.85
CA ASN A 26 -14.20 12.77 0.52
C ASN A 26 -13.20 11.77 1.14
N VAL A 27 -13.68 10.72 1.82
CA VAL A 27 -12.83 9.65 2.39
C VAL A 27 -12.06 8.91 1.30
N ARG A 28 -12.60 8.85 0.09
CA ARG A 28 -11.97 8.23 -1.09
C ARG A 28 -11.63 9.21 -2.21
N SER A 29 -11.53 10.52 -1.95
CA SER A 29 -11.22 11.50 -3.01
C SER A 29 -9.85 11.21 -3.66
N PRO A 30 -9.71 11.25 -5.00
CA PRO A 30 -10.65 11.75 -6.00
C PRO A 30 -11.60 10.71 -6.63
N LEU A 31 -11.76 9.51 -6.04
CA LEU A 31 -12.63 8.47 -6.56
C LEU A 31 -14.12 8.87 -6.48
N SER A 32 -14.62 9.47 -7.56
CA SER A 32 -15.99 9.96 -7.66
C SER A 32 -17.02 8.85 -7.85
N VAL A 33 -18.28 9.18 -7.56
CA VAL A 33 -19.42 8.27 -7.80
C VAL A 33 -19.56 7.97 -9.29
N GLU A 34 -19.30 8.95 -10.15
CA GLU A 34 -19.35 8.82 -11.60
C GLU A 34 -18.31 7.81 -12.09
N ARG A 35 -17.08 7.90 -11.56
CA ARG A 35 -15.99 6.98 -11.90
C ARG A 35 -16.31 5.56 -11.46
N ILE A 36 -16.85 5.39 -10.24
CA ILE A 36 -17.33 4.09 -9.75
C ILE A 36 -18.42 3.51 -10.66
N LYS A 37 -19.43 4.33 -11.02
CA LYS A 37 -20.52 3.89 -11.91
C LYS A 37 -20.01 3.48 -13.29
N VAL A 38 -19.04 4.21 -13.85
CA VAL A 38 -18.41 3.84 -15.13
C VAL A 38 -17.69 2.50 -15.00
N TRP A 39 -16.93 2.29 -13.93
CA TRP A 39 -16.20 1.05 -13.71
C TRP A 39 -17.14 -0.16 -13.52
N VAL A 40 -18.18 -0.02 -12.68
CA VAL A 40 -19.19 -1.08 -12.44
C VAL A 40 -19.96 -1.44 -13.70
N LYS A 41 -20.23 -0.48 -14.60
CA LYS A 41 -20.95 -0.76 -15.87
C LYS A 41 -20.23 -1.70 -16.82
N GLN A 42 -18.94 -1.96 -16.61
CA GLN A 42 -18.15 -2.93 -17.40
C GLN A 42 -18.38 -4.38 -16.95
N PHE A 43 -19.03 -4.57 -15.80
CA PHE A 43 -19.50 -5.85 -15.29
C PHE A 43 -20.94 -6.07 -15.81
N VAL A 44 -21.13 -7.14 -16.59
CA VAL A 44 -22.30 -7.33 -17.46
C VAL A 44 -23.43 -8.02 -16.72
N SER A 45 -23.15 -9.20 -16.15
CA SER A 45 -24.12 -10.02 -15.45
C SER A 45 -24.34 -9.54 -13.99
N ASP A 46 -25.38 -10.06 -13.34
CA ASP A 46 -25.68 -9.69 -11.95
C ASP A 46 -24.63 -10.24 -10.96
N GLU A 47 -24.07 -11.41 -11.23
CA GLU A 47 -22.93 -11.98 -10.49
C GLU A 47 -21.69 -11.09 -10.60
N GLU A 48 -21.37 -10.63 -11.81
CA GLU A 48 -20.24 -9.73 -12.06
C GLU A 48 -20.45 -8.37 -11.38
N LYS A 49 -21.65 -7.80 -11.44
CA LYS A 49 -21.95 -6.53 -10.74
C LYS A 49 -21.87 -6.69 -9.24
N THR A 50 -22.33 -7.81 -8.70
CA THR A 50 -22.21 -8.12 -7.27
C THR A 50 -20.73 -8.18 -6.88
N LEU A 51 -19.90 -8.85 -7.69
CA LEU A 51 -18.45 -8.90 -7.50
C LEU A 51 -17.84 -7.49 -7.48
N ALA A 52 -18.19 -6.65 -8.46
CA ALA A 52 -17.70 -5.27 -8.55
C ALA A 52 -18.01 -4.47 -7.28
N TRP A 53 -19.24 -4.56 -6.78
CA TRP A 53 -19.66 -3.86 -5.56
C TRP A 53 -18.97 -4.37 -4.30
N LEU A 54 -18.75 -5.69 -4.19
CA LEU A 54 -18.01 -6.28 -3.08
C LEU A 54 -16.54 -5.88 -3.10
N ILE A 55 -15.89 -5.82 -4.28
CA ILE A 55 -14.55 -5.27 -4.44
C ILE A 55 -14.51 -3.81 -3.97
N LEU A 56 -15.42 -2.96 -4.47
CA LEU A 56 -15.48 -1.54 -4.09
C LEU A 56 -15.77 -1.33 -2.61
N ARG A 57 -16.60 -2.19 -2.00
CA ARG A 57 -16.92 -2.13 -0.57
C ARG A 57 -15.69 -2.37 0.29
N ASN A 58 -14.81 -3.27 -0.16
CA ASN A 58 -13.61 -3.69 0.56
C ASN A 58 -12.33 -3.00 0.08
N LEU A 59 -12.40 -2.15 -0.96
CA LEU A 59 -11.27 -1.35 -1.43
C LEU A 59 -10.72 -0.44 -0.32
N ILE A 60 -9.46 -0.65 0.02
CA ILE A 60 -8.68 0.19 0.91
C ILE A 60 -8.12 1.34 0.07
N PHE A 61 -8.86 2.45 0.06
CA PHE A 61 -8.41 3.67 -0.60
C PHE A 61 -7.75 4.61 0.40
N ARG A 62 -6.60 5.19 0.04
CA ARG A 62 -5.92 6.20 0.85
C ARG A 62 -5.67 7.47 0.05
N THR A 63 -6.18 8.59 0.56
CA THR A 63 -5.82 9.91 0.05
C THR A 63 -4.39 10.26 0.44
N ASN A 64 -3.78 11.26 -0.21
CA ASN A 64 -2.44 11.75 0.15
C ASN A 64 -2.34 12.12 1.65
N GLU A 65 -3.35 12.80 2.21
CA GLU A 65 -3.35 13.15 3.64
C GLU A 65 -3.43 11.92 4.55
N GLN A 66 -4.24 10.92 4.20
CA GLN A 66 -4.32 9.68 4.96
C GLN A 66 -3.01 8.92 4.89
N LEU A 67 -2.40 8.82 3.70
CA LEU A 67 -1.11 8.19 3.51
C LEU A 67 0.00 8.91 4.30
N LEU A 68 0.03 10.25 4.30
CA LEU A 68 0.99 11.01 5.11
C LEU A 68 0.75 10.86 6.61
N SER A 69 -0.49 10.68 7.04
CA SER A 69 -0.82 10.35 8.43
C SER A 69 -0.28 8.97 8.81
N SER A 70 -0.40 7.97 7.92
CA SER A 70 0.17 6.63 8.10
C SER A 70 1.71 6.69 8.11
N MET A 71 2.32 7.45 7.20
CA MET A 71 3.77 7.72 7.20
C MET A 71 4.23 8.37 8.51
N ARG A 72 3.45 9.27 9.11
CA ARG A 72 3.78 9.88 10.40
C ARG A 72 4.00 8.83 11.48
N GLN A 73 3.14 7.80 11.50
CA GLN A 73 3.25 6.72 12.47
C GLN A 73 4.51 5.88 12.22
N ALA A 74 4.82 5.55 10.96
CA ALA A 74 6.04 4.82 10.62
C ALA A 74 7.30 5.61 11.01
N LEU A 75 7.36 6.91 10.69
CA LEU A 75 8.47 7.80 11.05
C LEU A 75 8.63 7.96 12.56
N LYS A 76 7.53 8.07 13.30
CA LYS A 76 7.55 8.09 14.77
C LYS A 76 8.20 6.82 15.32
N LEU A 77 7.79 5.65 14.85
CA LEU A 77 8.35 4.38 15.30
C LEU A 77 9.84 4.27 14.95
N ALA A 78 10.24 4.69 13.74
CA ALA A 78 11.63 4.73 13.34
C ALA A 78 12.48 5.63 14.24
N ALA A 79 12.02 6.86 14.50
CA ALA A 79 12.71 7.80 15.38
C ALA A 79 12.85 7.26 16.81
N LEU A 80 11.77 6.70 17.37
CA LEU A 80 11.80 6.10 18.71
C LEU A 80 12.77 4.91 18.79
N HIS A 81 12.84 4.07 17.75
CA HIS A 81 13.81 2.97 17.68
C HIS A 81 15.25 3.46 17.73
N PHE A 82 15.58 4.55 17.04
CA PHE A 82 16.93 5.11 17.10
C PHE A 82 17.23 5.82 18.43
N LEU A 83 16.23 6.46 19.04
CA LEU A 83 16.37 7.04 20.39
C LEU A 83 16.55 5.97 21.48
N ASP A 84 15.92 4.80 21.32
CA ASP A 84 16.14 3.67 22.23
C ASP A 84 17.61 3.23 22.23
N LYS A 85 18.24 3.18 21.06
CA LYS A 85 19.66 2.83 20.93
C LYS A 85 20.60 3.83 21.61
N THR A 86 20.19 5.08 21.77
CA THR A 86 20.97 6.12 22.45
C THR A 86 20.53 6.36 23.90
N GLY A 87 19.50 5.66 24.38
CA GLY A 87 18.95 5.83 25.73
C GLY A 87 18.18 7.14 25.94
N GLN A 88 17.71 7.78 24.87
CA GLN A 88 17.10 9.13 24.91
C GLN A 88 15.58 9.14 24.62
N ARG A 89 14.95 7.97 24.52
CA ARG A 89 13.53 7.83 24.19
C ARG A 89 12.58 8.61 25.11
N GLU A 90 12.86 8.62 26.40
CA GLU A 90 12.00 9.28 27.41
C GLU A 90 12.27 10.79 27.53
N THR A 91 13.40 11.27 26.99
CA THR A 91 13.86 12.65 27.18
C THR A 91 13.70 13.52 25.95
N VAL A 92 13.66 12.92 24.75
CA VAL A 92 13.58 13.65 23.48
C VAL A 92 12.31 13.26 22.75
N ALA A 93 11.49 14.25 22.39
CA ALA A 93 10.32 14.00 21.56
C ALA A 93 10.77 13.54 20.17
N TRP A 94 10.09 12.54 19.60
CA TRP A 94 10.46 11.97 18.30
C TRP A 94 10.51 13.01 17.17
N THR A 95 9.66 14.05 17.22
CA THR A 95 9.68 15.15 16.25
C THR A 95 10.96 15.97 16.33
N ASP A 96 11.48 16.18 17.54
CA ASP A 96 12.68 16.97 17.76
C ASP A 96 13.91 16.17 17.35
N ALA A 97 13.91 14.85 17.62
CA ALA A 97 14.95 13.93 17.18
C ALA A 97 15.10 13.94 15.65
N LEU A 98 13.99 13.88 14.90
CA LEU A 98 14.01 13.98 13.44
C LEU A 98 14.61 15.30 12.92
N ASN A 99 14.73 16.32 13.77
CA ASN A 99 15.28 17.64 13.47
C ASN A 99 16.63 17.90 14.16
N GLY A 100 17.39 16.86 14.51
CA GLY A 100 18.76 17.01 15.02
C GLY A 100 18.90 16.95 16.53
N ALA A 101 17.79 16.87 17.29
CA ALA A 101 17.90 16.65 18.73
C ALA A 101 18.52 15.26 19.01
N ALA A 102 18.96 15.04 20.25
CA ALA A 102 19.69 13.84 20.64
C ALA A 102 21.09 13.65 19.99
N GLY A 103 21.57 14.62 19.20
CA GLY A 103 22.80 14.49 18.43
C GLY A 103 22.68 13.49 17.28
N LEU A 104 21.46 13.29 16.77
CA LEU A 104 21.16 12.39 15.65
C LEU A 104 20.73 13.19 14.43
N ASP A 105 21.36 12.92 13.29
CA ASP A 105 21.00 13.51 12.01
C ASP A 105 20.16 12.53 11.19
N PHE A 106 18.99 12.97 10.74
CA PHE A 106 18.06 12.13 9.99
C PHE A 106 17.99 12.53 8.51
N TYR A 107 18.15 11.54 7.66
CA TYR A 107 17.94 11.61 6.22
C TYR A 107 16.82 10.67 5.80
N CYS A 108 16.16 11.00 4.70
CA CYS A 108 15.22 10.08 4.05
C CYS A 108 15.40 10.05 2.53
N GLY A 109 15.05 8.93 1.92
CA GLY A 109 15.16 8.78 0.47
C GLY A 109 14.33 7.64 -0.09
N PRO A 110 14.00 7.67 -1.39
CA PRO A 110 13.28 6.60 -2.05
C PRO A 110 14.13 5.32 -2.16
N PRO A 111 13.52 4.13 -2.33
CA PRO A 111 14.23 2.89 -2.59
C PRO A 111 14.72 2.82 -4.05
N SER A 112 15.58 3.75 -4.45
CA SER A 112 16.12 3.83 -5.80
C SER A 112 17.60 4.20 -5.76
N VAL A 113 18.44 3.33 -6.32
CA VAL A 113 19.83 3.65 -6.63
C VAL A 113 19.86 4.28 -8.01
N VAL A 114 20.15 5.58 -8.11
CA VAL A 114 20.35 6.24 -9.40
C VAL A 114 21.70 5.80 -9.96
N LEU A 115 21.72 4.66 -10.66
CA LEU A 115 22.89 4.23 -11.42
C LEU A 115 23.07 5.19 -12.60
N TYR A 116 24.08 6.06 -12.52
CA TYR A 116 24.61 6.88 -13.63
C TYR A 116 23.53 7.51 -14.54
N GLY A 117 22.51 8.14 -13.95
CA GLY A 117 21.48 8.87 -14.68
C GLY A 117 20.49 8.01 -15.50
N MET A 118 20.52 6.67 -15.37
CA MET A 118 19.68 5.77 -16.16
C MET A 118 18.55 5.07 -15.40
N ALA A 119 18.52 5.14 -14.07
CA ALA A 119 17.37 4.65 -13.30
C ALA A 119 16.37 5.79 -13.07
N LYS A 120 15.13 5.61 -13.52
CA LYS A 120 14.02 6.49 -13.10
C LYS A 120 13.78 6.22 -11.61
N PRO A 121 13.81 7.25 -10.74
CA PRO A 121 13.40 7.09 -9.35
C PRO A 121 12.04 6.40 -9.29
N GLY A 122 11.84 5.52 -8.30
CA GLY A 122 10.50 5.04 -7.97
C GLY A 122 9.58 6.25 -7.82
N LYS A 123 8.64 6.43 -8.75
CA LYS A 123 7.83 7.66 -8.84
C LYS A 123 7.10 7.91 -7.52
N SER A 124 6.60 6.86 -6.87
CA SER A 124 5.94 6.91 -5.55
C SER A 124 6.91 7.32 -4.45
N GLY A 125 8.03 6.60 -4.28
CA GLY A 125 9.01 6.88 -3.23
C GLY A 125 9.57 8.31 -3.29
N ASP A 126 9.83 8.86 -4.49
CA ASP A 126 10.33 10.24 -4.63
C ASP A 126 9.30 11.28 -4.16
N LEU A 127 8.02 11.04 -4.47
CA LEU A 127 6.90 11.87 -4.02
C LEU A 127 6.75 11.80 -2.50
N ILE A 128 6.86 10.61 -1.92
CA ILE A 128 6.78 10.42 -0.46
C ILE A 128 7.95 11.08 0.26
N ALA A 129 9.19 10.87 -0.19
CA ALA A 129 10.36 11.51 0.39
C ALA A 129 10.26 13.05 0.33
N ARG A 130 9.75 13.59 -0.77
CA ARG A 130 9.51 15.03 -0.92
C ARG A 130 8.44 15.55 0.05
N ALA A 131 7.32 14.84 0.17
CA ALA A 131 6.25 15.22 1.08
C ALA A 131 6.70 15.15 2.55
N ILE A 132 7.54 14.16 2.90
CA ILE A 132 8.15 14.02 4.22
C ILE A 132 9.08 15.19 4.52
N ASN A 133 9.96 15.56 3.58
CA ASN A 133 10.83 16.72 3.73
C ASN A 133 10.02 18.01 3.97
N GLN A 134 8.98 18.25 3.16
CA GLN A 134 8.14 19.45 3.28
C GLN A 134 7.36 19.50 4.61
N ARG A 135 6.91 18.35 5.13
CA ARG A 135 6.02 18.29 6.30
C ARG A 135 6.76 18.14 7.62
N TYR A 136 7.90 17.46 7.63
CA TYR A 136 8.63 17.08 8.85
C TYR A 136 10.05 17.62 8.92
N GLY A 137 10.55 18.28 7.87
CA GLY A 137 11.89 18.89 7.86
C GLY A 137 13.04 17.89 7.66
N ILE A 138 12.75 16.60 7.49
CA ILE A 138 13.79 15.57 7.29
C ILE A 138 14.47 15.81 5.94
N THR A 139 15.79 15.90 5.93
CA THR A 139 16.56 16.12 4.70
C THR A 139 16.37 14.96 3.74
N LYS A 140 15.96 15.27 2.50
CA LYS A 140 15.84 14.27 1.43
C LYS A 140 17.18 14.07 0.75
N LEU A 141 17.66 12.83 0.68
CA LEU A 141 18.84 12.41 -0.08
C LEU A 141 18.49 11.21 -0.97
N PHE A 142 19.19 11.06 -2.09
CA PHE A 142 19.13 9.79 -2.81
C PHE A 142 20.10 8.79 -2.18
N PRO A 143 19.74 7.50 -2.09
CA PRO A 143 20.66 6.46 -1.63
C PRO A 143 22.01 6.48 -2.33
N SER A 144 22.04 6.78 -3.64
CA SER A 144 23.29 6.92 -4.41
C SER A 144 24.26 7.98 -3.90
N ASP A 145 23.74 8.99 -3.18
CA ASP A 145 24.54 10.09 -2.62
C ASP A 145 25.11 9.74 -1.24
N VAL A 146 24.62 8.64 -0.64
CA VAL A 146 25.00 8.17 0.69
C VAL A 146 25.90 6.96 0.54
N THR A 147 27.20 7.18 0.66
CA THR A 147 28.23 6.13 0.57
C THR A 147 28.57 5.55 1.94
N VAL A 148 28.65 6.40 2.96
CA VAL A 148 28.92 6.01 4.35
C VAL A 148 28.10 6.90 5.27
N LEU A 149 27.40 6.29 6.23
CA LEU A 149 26.75 6.99 7.35
C LEU A 149 27.70 7.04 8.54
N SER A 150 28.00 8.23 9.05
CA SER A 150 28.71 8.44 10.31
C SER A 150 27.89 7.96 11.52
N GLU A 151 28.50 7.93 12.70
CA GLU A 151 27.88 7.35 13.91
C GLU A 151 26.57 8.03 14.34
N ASN A 152 26.39 9.31 13.99
CA ASN A 152 25.22 10.10 14.37
C ASN A 152 24.14 10.12 13.28
N GLU A 153 24.47 9.71 12.06
CA GLU A 153 23.56 9.80 10.92
C GLU A 153 22.65 8.56 10.82
N ARG A 154 21.39 8.80 10.51
CA ARG A 154 20.34 7.79 10.33
C ARG A 154 19.70 8.00 8.97
N PHE A 155 19.53 6.91 8.22
CA PHE A 155 18.85 6.95 6.93
C PHE A 155 17.57 6.15 6.98
N ILE A 156 16.46 6.79 6.60
CA ILE A 156 15.16 6.16 6.50
C ILE A 156 14.77 6.03 5.02
N VAL A 157 14.73 4.80 4.54
CA VAL A 157 14.19 4.47 3.21
C VAL A 157 12.68 4.62 3.28
N VAL A 158 12.09 5.42 2.39
CA VAL A 158 10.66 5.77 2.44
C VAL A 158 9.92 5.44 1.15
N ASP A 159 8.72 4.86 1.27
CA ASP A 159 7.81 4.58 0.15
C ASP A 159 6.34 4.62 0.60
N ASP A 160 5.40 4.60 -0.36
CA ASP A 160 3.96 4.59 -0.07
C ASP A 160 3.50 3.24 0.52
N GLY A 161 4.02 2.13 0.01
CA GLY A 161 3.81 0.82 0.59
C GLY A 161 4.75 -0.27 0.08
N THR A 162 4.68 -1.44 0.73
CA THR A 162 5.41 -2.64 0.32
C THR A 162 4.58 -3.89 0.57
N TYR A 163 4.54 -4.81 -0.40
CA TYR A 163 3.59 -5.93 -0.39
C TYR A 163 4.27 -7.30 -0.42
N THR A 164 5.09 -7.55 -1.44
CA THR A 164 5.99 -8.72 -1.50
C THR A 164 7.35 -8.47 -0.83
N GLY A 165 7.76 -7.21 -0.72
CA GLY A 165 9.10 -6.83 -0.24
C GLY A 165 10.22 -6.99 -1.28
N MET A 166 9.93 -7.50 -2.49
CA MET A 166 10.95 -7.83 -3.48
C MET A 166 11.70 -6.59 -3.99
N GLN A 167 10.99 -5.49 -4.25
CA GLN A 167 11.59 -4.23 -4.71
C GLN A 167 12.57 -3.67 -3.65
N LEU A 168 12.15 -3.63 -2.38
CA LEU A 168 13.00 -3.18 -1.28
C LEU A 168 14.19 -4.11 -1.06
N ARG A 169 14.00 -5.43 -1.18
CA ARG A 169 15.09 -6.40 -1.09
C ARG A 169 16.13 -6.19 -2.18
N ASN A 170 15.70 -6.04 -3.44
CA ASN A 170 16.62 -5.78 -4.54
C ASN A 170 17.34 -4.43 -4.38
N PHE A 171 16.62 -3.41 -3.91
CA PHE A 171 17.21 -2.12 -3.56
C PHE A 171 18.31 -2.27 -2.49
N LEU A 172 18.01 -2.87 -1.34
CA LEU A 172 18.96 -3.04 -0.24
C LEU A 172 20.19 -3.88 -0.65
N GLN A 173 20.02 -4.89 -1.51
CA GLN A 173 21.16 -5.65 -2.06
C GLN A 173 22.05 -4.80 -2.95
N SER A 174 21.49 -3.80 -3.64
CA SER A 174 22.21 -2.97 -4.61
C SER A 174 22.84 -1.71 -4.02
N TRP A 175 22.39 -1.25 -2.84
CA TRP A 175 22.86 0.01 -2.24
C TRP A 175 24.23 -0.11 -1.56
N ASP A 176 24.76 -1.32 -1.38
CA ASP A 176 26.12 -1.57 -0.84
C ASP A 176 26.42 -0.79 0.45
N GLN A 177 25.50 -0.86 1.41
CA GLN A 177 25.64 -0.24 2.74
C GLN A 177 25.91 -1.29 3.83
N ASP A 178 26.66 -0.89 4.85
CA ASP A 178 26.84 -1.69 6.06
C ASP A 178 25.62 -1.58 6.99
N TYR A 179 24.72 -2.55 6.87
CA TYR A 179 23.52 -2.65 7.71
C TYR A 179 23.81 -3.08 9.14
N SER A 180 24.97 -3.69 9.42
CA SER A 180 25.33 -4.15 10.78
C SER A 180 25.47 -3.00 11.77
N SER A 181 25.77 -1.79 11.27
CA SER A 181 25.76 -0.54 12.03
C SER A 181 24.38 -0.19 12.61
N GLY A 182 23.31 -0.75 12.05
CA GLY A 182 21.94 -0.52 12.49
C GLY A 182 21.48 0.93 12.36
N ARG A 183 22.02 1.67 11.39
CA ARG A 183 21.75 3.10 11.09
C ARG A 183 20.72 3.31 9.97
N VAL A 184 20.34 2.24 9.28
CA VAL A 184 19.36 2.25 8.20
C VAL A 184 18.05 1.65 8.72
N ALA A 185 16.93 2.25 8.35
CA ALA A 185 15.60 1.70 8.57
C ALA A 185 14.73 1.92 7.33
N ILE A 186 13.63 1.16 7.23
CA ILE A 186 12.58 1.40 6.24
C ILE A 186 11.35 1.95 6.96
N ALA A 187 10.71 2.97 6.39
CA ALA A 187 9.41 3.46 6.82
C ALA A 187 8.45 3.55 5.64
N VAL A 188 7.33 2.84 5.70
CA VAL A 188 6.30 2.84 4.65
C VAL A 188 4.93 3.22 5.19
N GLY A 189 4.06 3.71 4.31
CA GLY A 189 2.69 4.06 4.69
C GLY A 189 1.90 2.80 5.02
N MET A 190 2.07 1.78 4.19
CA MET A 190 1.37 0.51 4.27
C MET A 190 2.32 -0.66 4.00
N ALA A 191 2.31 -1.69 4.85
CA ALA A 191 3.05 -2.92 4.61
C ALA A 191 2.10 -4.11 4.60
N HIS A 192 2.31 -5.07 3.70
CA HIS A 192 1.68 -6.38 3.80
C HIS A 192 2.54 -7.32 4.66
N GLN A 193 1.90 -8.21 5.41
CA GLN A 193 2.57 -9.18 6.29
C GLN A 193 3.67 -9.97 5.56
N THR A 194 3.41 -10.40 4.32
CA THR A 194 4.41 -11.09 3.48
C THR A 194 5.70 -10.28 3.31
N ALA A 195 5.61 -8.98 3.04
CA ALA A 195 6.79 -8.12 2.93
C ALA A 195 7.51 -7.97 4.27
N CYS A 196 6.76 -7.82 5.38
CA CYS A 196 7.33 -7.73 6.71
C CYS A 196 8.16 -8.97 7.05
N ASP A 197 7.57 -10.16 6.88
CA ASP A 197 8.23 -11.43 7.18
C ASP A 197 9.44 -11.66 6.28
N TYR A 198 9.28 -11.37 4.98
CA TYR A 198 10.35 -11.53 4.00
C TYR A 198 11.53 -10.59 4.28
N LEU A 199 11.29 -9.30 4.48
CA LEU A 199 12.35 -8.33 4.73
C LEU A 199 13.03 -8.56 6.07
N HIS A 200 12.28 -8.93 7.12
CA HIS A 200 12.87 -9.27 8.41
C HIS A 200 13.80 -10.49 8.32
N ALA A 201 13.42 -11.51 7.55
CA ALA A 201 14.26 -12.69 7.33
C ALA A 201 15.51 -12.39 6.49
N GLN A 202 15.44 -11.44 5.55
CA GLN A 202 16.56 -11.11 4.65
C GLN A 202 17.51 -10.04 5.21
N PHE A 203 17.00 -9.08 5.99
CA PHE A 203 17.74 -7.95 6.55
C PHE A 203 17.32 -7.68 8.00
N PRO A 204 17.65 -8.58 8.94
CA PRO A 204 17.22 -8.44 10.34
C PRO A 204 17.75 -7.16 11.01
N GLU A 205 18.84 -6.58 10.51
CA GLU A 205 19.43 -5.34 11.01
C GLU A 205 18.74 -4.07 10.48
N VAL A 206 17.91 -4.20 9.44
CA VAL A 206 17.17 -3.10 8.82
C VAL A 206 15.70 -3.19 9.20
N PRO A 207 15.26 -2.56 10.30
CA PRO A 207 13.87 -2.64 10.74
C PRO A 207 12.93 -1.99 9.72
N LEU A 208 11.80 -2.64 9.49
CA LEU A 208 10.68 -2.12 8.71
C LEU A 208 9.62 -1.54 9.65
N PHE A 209 9.36 -0.24 9.53
CA PHE A 209 8.27 0.44 10.20
C PHE A 209 7.15 0.73 9.20
N HIS A 210 5.91 0.56 9.63
CA HIS A 210 4.74 0.81 8.79
C HIS A 210 3.67 1.58 9.54
N GLY A 211 2.91 2.41 8.81
CA GLY A 211 1.75 3.10 9.36
C GLY A 211 0.54 2.17 9.51
N GLU A 212 0.34 1.32 8.51
CA GLU A 212 -0.76 0.36 8.44
C GLU A 212 -0.23 -1.01 8.04
N LEU A 213 -0.78 -2.06 8.66
CA LEU A 213 -0.48 -3.45 8.33
C LEU A 213 -1.65 -4.05 7.57
N LEU A 214 -1.38 -4.57 6.38
CA LEU A 214 -2.28 -5.43 5.64
C LEU A 214 -1.94 -6.89 5.90
N THR A 215 -2.98 -7.68 6.11
CA THR A 215 -2.86 -9.11 6.32
C THR A 215 -3.56 -9.87 5.20
N PRO A 216 -3.23 -11.16 4.98
CA PRO A 216 -3.84 -11.97 3.92
C PRO A 216 -5.38 -12.00 3.98
N GLU A 217 -5.96 -11.83 5.16
CA GLU A 217 -7.40 -11.81 5.40
C GLU A 217 -8.14 -10.62 4.76
N THR A 218 -7.38 -9.61 4.34
CA THR A 218 -7.86 -8.39 3.65
C THR A 218 -7.63 -8.42 2.14
N CYS A 219 -6.92 -9.44 1.63
CA CYS A 219 -6.71 -9.64 0.20
C CYS A 219 -7.89 -10.32 -0.48
N PHE A 220 -7.96 -10.19 -1.80
CA PHE A 220 -9.10 -10.58 -2.62
C PHE A 220 -9.53 -12.04 -2.44
N ALA A 221 -8.59 -12.99 -2.46
CA ALA A 221 -8.92 -14.41 -2.32
C ALA A 221 -9.57 -14.75 -0.97
N SER A 222 -9.01 -14.24 0.13
CA SER A 222 -9.58 -14.44 1.48
C SER A 222 -10.93 -13.75 1.64
N LEU A 223 -11.10 -12.56 1.05
CA LEU A 223 -12.38 -11.86 1.05
C LEU A 223 -13.44 -12.59 0.22
N ALA A 224 -13.07 -13.12 -0.95
CA ALA A 224 -13.96 -13.93 -1.78
C ALA A 224 -14.52 -15.13 -1.01
N GLN A 225 -13.65 -15.84 -0.28
CA GLN A 225 -14.07 -16.94 0.58
C GLN A 225 -15.02 -16.47 1.69
N LYS A 226 -14.71 -15.36 2.37
CA LYS A 226 -15.60 -14.77 3.39
C LYS A 226 -16.95 -14.35 2.83
N TRP A 227 -17.03 -13.86 1.58
CA TRP A 227 -18.30 -13.47 0.97
C TRP A 227 -19.22 -14.68 0.75
N ILE A 228 -18.65 -15.84 0.40
CA ILE A 228 -19.39 -17.11 0.32
C ILE A 228 -19.89 -17.53 1.72
N GLU A 229 -18.98 -17.58 2.70
CA GLU A 229 -19.29 -18.03 4.07
C GLU A 229 -20.35 -17.15 4.75
N SER A 230 -20.29 -15.84 4.52
CA SER A 230 -21.23 -14.86 5.06
C SER A 230 -22.50 -14.69 4.23
N GLN A 231 -22.70 -15.51 3.18
CA GLN A 231 -23.88 -15.46 2.29
C GLN A 231 -24.06 -14.10 1.60
N GLN A 232 -22.98 -13.32 1.48
CA GLN A 232 -22.91 -12.11 0.65
C GLN A 232 -22.82 -12.47 -0.83
N TRP A 233 -22.27 -13.65 -1.15
CA TRP A 233 -22.24 -14.23 -2.47
C TRP A 233 -23.24 -15.40 -2.56
N LYS A 234 -24.11 -15.39 -3.56
CA LYS A 234 -25.24 -16.34 -3.69
C LYS A 234 -25.31 -17.04 -5.05
N TYR A 235 -24.23 -16.98 -5.83
CA TYR A 235 -24.16 -17.55 -7.17
C TYR A 235 -23.39 -18.86 -7.14
N ASP A 236 -23.64 -19.74 -8.11
CA ASP A 236 -23.03 -21.06 -8.18
C ASP A 236 -21.52 -20.99 -8.45
N LYS A 237 -21.09 -20.07 -9.33
CA LYS A 237 -19.67 -19.78 -9.56
C LYS A 237 -19.09 -19.02 -8.37
N SER A 238 -17.87 -19.35 -7.96
CA SER A 238 -17.16 -18.58 -6.93
C SER A 238 -16.81 -17.16 -7.41
N PRO A 239 -16.61 -16.19 -6.48
CA PRO A 239 -16.15 -14.85 -6.87
C PRO A 239 -14.82 -14.85 -7.61
N LEU A 240 -13.93 -15.84 -7.34
CA LEU A 240 -12.66 -15.99 -8.02
C LEU A 240 -12.82 -16.46 -9.47
N GLU A 241 -13.75 -17.39 -9.74
CA GLU A 241 -14.07 -17.82 -11.10
C GLU A 241 -14.68 -16.67 -11.91
N VAL A 242 -15.66 -15.95 -11.34
CA VAL A 242 -16.26 -14.78 -11.99
C VAL A 242 -15.20 -13.70 -12.24
N TYR A 243 -14.28 -13.48 -11.30
CA TYR A 243 -13.16 -12.56 -11.49
C TYR A 243 -12.26 -12.96 -12.66
N ALA A 244 -11.90 -14.25 -12.75
CA ALA A 244 -11.08 -14.77 -13.84
C ALA A 244 -11.75 -14.58 -15.20
N GLU A 245 -13.06 -14.82 -15.32
CA GLU A 245 -13.82 -14.60 -16.55
C GLU A 245 -13.85 -13.12 -16.98
N VAL A 246 -14.06 -12.21 -16.02
CA VAL A 246 -14.02 -10.76 -16.29
C VAL A 246 -12.62 -10.32 -16.69
N HIS A 247 -11.60 -10.84 -16.00
CA HIS A 247 -10.19 -10.55 -16.27
C HIS A 247 -9.77 -11.02 -17.66
N GLU A 248 -10.15 -12.24 -18.06
CA GLU A 248 -9.90 -12.78 -19.39
C GLU A 248 -10.56 -11.93 -20.48
N ARG A 249 -11.82 -11.56 -20.29
CA ARG A 249 -12.54 -10.67 -21.23
C ARG A 249 -11.92 -9.28 -21.34
N ALA A 250 -11.29 -8.80 -20.28
CA ALA A 250 -10.64 -7.50 -20.23
C ALA A 250 -9.25 -7.48 -20.90
N GLN A 251 -8.69 -8.64 -21.30
CA GLN A 251 -7.41 -8.72 -22.00
C GLN A 251 -7.47 -8.17 -23.44
N PRO A 252 -6.31 -7.84 -24.05
CA PRO A 252 -4.98 -7.76 -23.44
C PRO A 252 -4.77 -6.43 -22.71
N PHE A 253 -4.29 -6.48 -21.46
CA PHE A 253 -3.84 -5.26 -20.77
C PHE A 253 -2.50 -4.77 -21.33
N LYS A 254 -2.31 -3.45 -21.33
CA LYS A 254 -1.05 -2.82 -21.76
C LYS A 254 0.13 -3.18 -20.86
N ASP A 255 -0.12 -3.27 -19.55
CA ASP A 255 0.87 -3.51 -18.51
C ASP A 255 0.35 -4.58 -17.53
N GLY A 256 1.26 -5.46 -17.09
CA GLY A 256 0.97 -6.57 -16.17
C GLY A 256 0.33 -7.78 -16.86
N ASN A 257 0.68 -8.98 -16.38
CA ASN A 257 0.16 -10.25 -16.88
C ASN A 257 -0.53 -11.10 -15.79
N GLU A 258 -0.44 -10.68 -14.52
CA GLU A 258 -0.99 -11.42 -13.38
C GLU A 258 -2.30 -10.78 -12.92
N GLY A 259 -3.41 -11.54 -12.98
CA GLY A 259 -4.72 -11.02 -12.59
C GLY A 259 -4.80 -10.60 -11.13
N ASN A 260 -4.10 -11.30 -10.23
CA ASN A 260 -4.05 -10.96 -8.81
C ASN A 260 -2.94 -9.95 -8.46
N GLY A 261 -2.33 -9.31 -9.47
CA GLY A 261 -1.19 -8.44 -9.25
C GLY A 261 0.10 -9.21 -8.94
N TYR A 262 1.20 -8.46 -8.87
CA TYR A 262 2.55 -8.99 -8.69
C TYR A 262 2.67 -9.88 -7.45
N GLY A 263 3.27 -11.05 -7.62
CA GLY A 263 3.49 -12.01 -6.53
C GLY A 263 2.20 -12.63 -6.00
N ASN A 264 1.10 -12.52 -6.76
CA ASN A 264 -0.21 -13.09 -6.44
C ASN A 264 -0.77 -12.63 -5.07
N ILE A 265 -0.43 -11.42 -4.62
CA ILE A 265 -0.91 -10.86 -3.35
C ILE A 265 -2.42 -10.63 -3.39
N GLY A 266 -2.95 -10.16 -4.52
CA GLY A 266 -4.38 -9.87 -4.68
C GLY A 266 -4.85 -8.74 -3.78
N ALA A 267 -4.01 -7.71 -3.58
CA ALA A 267 -4.38 -6.59 -2.72
C ALA A 267 -5.59 -5.83 -3.30
N LEU A 268 -6.45 -5.34 -2.41
CA LEU A 268 -7.55 -4.42 -2.75
C LEU A 268 -7.19 -3.02 -2.28
N VAL A 269 -6.10 -2.46 -2.79
CA VAL A 269 -5.57 -1.16 -2.35
C VAL A 269 -5.51 -0.18 -3.50
N ALA A 270 -5.75 1.09 -3.21
CA ALA A 270 -5.48 2.19 -4.12
C ALA A 270 -5.07 3.44 -3.34
N PHE A 271 -4.14 4.20 -3.90
CA PHE A 271 -3.78 5.53 -3.43
C PHE A 271 -4.34 6.59 -4.37
N SER A 272 -4.43 7.84 -3.91
CA SER A 272 -4.80 8.96 -4.80
C SER A 272 -3.82 9.20 -5.93
N HIS A 273 -2.57 8.77 -5.80
CA HIS A 273 -1.52 8.92 -6.82
C HIS A 273 -1.24 7.64 -7.63
N GLY A 274 -1.97 6.55 -7.40
CA GLY A 274 -1.80 5.32 -8.17
C GLY A 274 -2.24 4.06 -7.43
N VAL A 275 -2.16 2.92 -8.13
CA VAL A 275 -2.48 1.60 -7.59
C VAL A 275 -1.23 0.72 -7.59
N PRO A 276 -0.89 0.07 -6.46
CA PRO A 276 0.22 -0.86 -6.39
C PRO A 276 0.08 -2.02 -7.39
N ASP A 277 1.20 -2.44 -7.96
CA ASP A 277 1.29 -3.59 -8.88
C ASP A 277 0.82 -4.90 -8.23
N ASP A 278 0.92 -5.02 -6.91
CA ASP A 278 0.47 -6.16 -6.11
C ASP A 278 -1.06 -6.20 -5.90
N SER A 279 -1.78 -5.15 -6.36
CA SER A 279 -3.25 -5.11 -6.34
C SER A 279 -3.86 -5.77 -7.57
N ILE A 280 -5.10 -6.26 -7.44
CA ILE A 280 -5.81 -6.93 -8.54
C ILE A 280 -5.83 -6.04 -9.81
N GLN A 281 -5.56 -6.65 -10.97
CA GLN A 281 -5.31 -5.92 -12.20
C GLN A 281 -6.52 -5.11 -12.68
N LEU A 282 -7.76 -5.58 -12.42
CA LEU A 282 -8.97 -4.85 -12.83
C LEU A 282 -9.11 -3.44 -12.23
N LEU A 283 -8.39 -3.12 -11.14
CA LEU A 283 -8.40 -1.78 -10.55
C LEU A 283 -7.64 -0.75 -11.39
N TRP A 284 -6.59 -1.16 -12.10
CA TRP A 284 -5.60 -0.25 -12.69
C TRP A 284 -5.19 -0.57 -14.12
N GLY A 285 -5.44 -1.80 -14.59
CA GLY A 285 -5.13 -2.24 -15.94
C GLY A 285 -5.90 -1.45 -16.98
N VAL A 286 -5.24 -1.14 -18.10
CA VAL A 286 -5.85 -0.46 -19.25
C VAL A 286 -5.78 -1.39 -20.45
N SER A 287 -6.90 -1.59 -21.12
CA SER A 287 -6.99 -2.27 -22.41
C SER A 287 -8.00 -1.57 -23.31
N GLU A 288 -8.16 -2.04 -24.55
CA GLU A 288 -9.25 -1.57 -25.41
C GLU A 288 -10.63 -1.92 -24.84
N ASN A 289 -10.70 -3.00 -24.06
CA ASN A 289 -11.92 -3.57 -23.49
C ASN A 289 -12.16 -3.18 -22.03
N TRP A 290 -11.22 -2.47 -21.40
CA TRP A 290 -11.28 -2.18 -19.97
C TRP A 290 -10.74 -0.80 -19.62
N LYS A 291 -11.56 -0.05 -18.89
CA LYS A 291 -11.23 1.23 -18.28
C LYS A 291 -10.98 1.04 -16.78
N PRO A 292 -9.82 1.43 -16.25
CA PRO A 292 -9.47 1.18 -14.85
C PRO A 292 -10.28 2.02 -13.87
N LEU A 293 -10.41 1.52 -12.64
CA LEU A 293 -11.00 2.28 -11.54
C LEU A 293 -10.11 3.44 -11.13
N VAL A 294 -8.78 3.29 -11.19
CA VAL A 294 -7.80 4.34 -10.86
C VAL A 294 -6.69 4.30 -11.90
N GLU A 295 -6.35 5.46 -12.45
CA GLU A 295 -5.26 5.59 -13.44
C GLU A 295 -3.89 5.52 -12.76
N ARG A 296 -2.89 5.03 -13.51
CA ARG A 296 -1.47 5.04 -13.13
C ARG A 296 -0.76 6.29 -13.60
#